data_AF-A0A4Q5QVX7-F1
#
_entry.id   AF-A0A4Q5QVX7-F1
#
_cell.length_a   1.000
_cell.length_b   1.000
_cell.length_c   1.000
_cell.angle_alpha   90.00
_cell.angle_beta   90.00
_cell.angle_gamma   90.00
#
_symmetry.space_group_name_H-M   'P 1'
#
loop_
_entity.id
_entity.type
_entity.pdbx_description
1 polymer ?
#
loop_
_entity_poly.entity_id
_entity_poly.type
_entity_poly.pdbx_seq_one_letter_code
_entity_poly.pdbx_strand_id
1 'polypeptide(L)'
;MTPSDGTLTPGQTAVFTVKVNEPVSVKDGVPTLALNDGGTATYDPVNSTPTKLVFTHQVQPGQNAADLAVTGVATNGATIADLAGNGVDLSGLVGNPPGILQVNGSTPTPVTGTTPIIVSGGSAAGTASAAATATLGVYRFFDTNTGTHFFTADGNEKDGLKNSASRGYRPDLVQETNGFGAIDPNSTDTSKVQVYRFFDTAHGTHFFTASQTEADTLRNSNSVGYRPDLVFEASSSFYEHATQQSGDTAVYRFFDSKFGTHFYTGDQKEYTAITTPGAATFRADLVSEGVGFYAPTGTFT
;
A
#
# COMPACT_ATOMS: atom_id res chain seq x y z
N MET A 1 18.14 -13.22 5.21
CA MET A 1 16.84 -12.53 5.19
C MET A 1 17.05 -11.15 5.80
N THR A 2 16.33 -10.11 5.36
CA THR A 2 16.35 -8.78 5.97
C THR A 2 14.90 -8.32 6.08
N PRO A 3 14.27 -8.41 7.26
CA PRO A 3 13.02 -7.72 7.52
C PRO A 3 13.33 -6.23 7.65
N SER A 4 12.38 -5.40 7.25
CA SER A 4 12.36 -3.98 7.59
C SER A 4 12.11 -3.82 9.10
N ASP A 5 12.91 -3.03 9.80
CA ASP A 5 12.69 -2.73 11.22
C ASP A 5 11.33 -2.02 11.43
N GLY A 6 10.52 -2.46 12.41
CA GLY A 6 9.19 -1.87 12.64
C GLY A 6 8.25 -2.68 13.55
N THR A 7 7.04 -2.18 13.80
CA THR A 7 5.94 -2.94 14.44
C THR A 7 4.85 -3.20 13.41
N LEU A 8 4.48 -4.46 13.21
CA LEU A 8 3.37 -4.88 12.36
C LEU A 8 2.10 -5.08 13.17
N THR A 9 0.99 -4.53 12.68
CA THR A 9 -0.36 -4.74 13.24
C THR A 9 -1.18 -5.65 12.32
N PRO A 10 -2.35 -6.16 12.77
CA PRO A 10 -3.19 -7.02 11.94
C PRO A 10 -3.50 -6.39 10.58
N GLY A 11 -3.43 -7.20 9.52
CA GLY A 11 -3.61 -6.80 8.12
C GLY A 11 -2.31 -6.41 7.40
N GLN A 12 -1.22 -6.12 8.11
CA GLN A 12 0.08 -5.77 7.51
C GLN A 12 0.90 -7.01 7.15
N THR A 13 1.73 -6.89 6.13
CA THR A 13 2.48 -8.02 5.56
C THR A 13 3.97 -7.93 5.87
N ALA A 14 4.52 -8.94 6.55
CA ALA A 14 5.95 -9.20 6.61
C ALA A 14 6.41 -9.89 5.31
N VAL A 15 7.53 -9.43 4.74
CA VAL A 15 8.12 -10.02 3.54
C VAL A 15 9.49 -10.63 3.88
N PHE A 16 9.62 -11.93 3.64
CA PHE A 16 10.85 -12.68 3.84
C PHE A 16 11.49 -12.98 2.49
N THR A 17 12.69 -12.43 2.28
CA THR A 17 13.48 -12.70 1.07
C THR A 17 14.60 -13.68 1.38
N VAL A 18 14.58 -14.82 0.69
CA VAL A 18 15.62 -15.84 0.69
C VAL A 18 16.47 -15.68 -0.56
N LYS A 19 17.77 -15.45 -0.37
CA LYS A 19 18.73 -15.47 -1.47
C LYS A 19 19.30 -16.88 -1.58
N VAL A 20 19.30 -17.43 -2.79
CA VAL A 20 19.97 -18.70 -3.10
C VAL A 20 21.22 -18.40 -3.93
N ASN A 21 22.27 -19.18 -3.73
CA ASN A 21 23.57 -19.01 -4.38
C ASN A 21 23.62 -19.52 -5.83
N GLU A 22 22.61 -20.29 -6.24
CA GLU A 22 22.43 -20.82 -7.59
C GLU A 22 20.95 -20.73 -7.99
N PRO A 23 20.60 -20.55 -9.28
CA PRO A 23 19.22 -20.54 -9.73
C PRO A 23 18.45 -21.83 -9.40
N VAL A 24 17.32 -21.71 -8.72
CA VAL A 24 16.40 -22.81 -8.40
C VAL A 24 15.00 -22.54 -8.94
N SER A 25 14.23 -23.62 -9.12
CA SER A 25 12.80 -23.57 -9.45
C SER A 25 11.97 -24.19 -8.33
N VAL A 26 10.79 -23.63 -8.08
CA VAL A 26 9.78 -24.19 -7.17
C VAL A 26 8.67 -24.81 -8.00
N LYS A 27 8.36 -26.09 -7.80
CA LYS A 27 7.33 -26.84 -8.55
C LYS A 27 6.48 -27.70 -7.63
N ASP A 28 5.28 -28.08 -8.08
CA ASP A 28 4.40 -29.11 -7.50
C ASP A 28 3.82 -28.85 -6.09
N GLY A 29 4.14 -27.71 -5.47
CA GLY A 29 3.58 -27.31 -4.18
C GLY A 29 3.92 -25.86 -3.82
N VAL A 30 3.45 -25.41 -2.66
CA VAL A 30 3.66 -24.04 -2.15
C VAL A 30 4.42 -24.11 -0.82
N PRO A 31 5.74 -23.86 -0.82
CA PRO A 31 6.52 -23.83 0.41
C PRO A 31 6.03 -22.76 1.39
N THR A 32 6.21 -23.02 2.68
CA THR A 32 5.86 -22.09 3.76
C THR A 32 6.94 -22.01 4.84
N LEU A 33 6.95 -20.89 5.56
CA LEU A 33 7.76 -20.66 6.76
C LEU A 33 6.82 -20.52 7.96
N ALA A 34 7.08 -21.26 9.05
CA ALA A 34 6.41 -21.05 10.32
C ALA A 34 7.07 -19.90 11.08
N LEU A 35 6.28 -19.07 11.77
CA LEU A 35 6.75 -17.88 12.48
C LEU A 35 6.47 -17.98 13.98
N ASN A 36 7.21 -17.22 14.79
CA ASN A 36 7.10 -17.24 16.26
C ASN A 36 5.90 -16.44 16.81
N ASP A 37 5.18 -15.70 15.97
CA ASP A 37 3.89 -15.08 16.30
C ASP A 37 2.70 -16.04 16.15
N GLY A 38 2.98 -17.30 15.77
CA GLY A 38 1.99 -18.34 15.47
C GLY A 38 1.46 -18.30 14.03
N GLY A 39 1.99 -17.41 13.19
CA GLY A 39 1.64 -17.28 11.79
C GLY A 39 2.48 -18.13 10.83
N THR A 40 2.11 -18.05 9.56
CA THR A 40 2.80 -18.71 8.44
C THR A 40 3.08 -17.70 7.34
N ALA A 41 4.32 -17.67 6.83
CA ALA A 41 4.66 -16.98 5.59
C ALA A 41 4.57 -17.94 4.40
N THR A 42 3.95 -17.51 3.30
CA THR A 42 3.68 -18.36 2.13
C THR A 42 4.52 -17.93 0.93
N TYR A 43 5.06 -18.88 0.18
CA TYR A 43 5.83 -18.61 -1.03
C TYR A 43 5.03 -17.81 -2.06
N ASP A 44 5.62 -16.71 -2.53
CA ASP A 44 5.06 -15.82 -3.53
C ASP A 44 5.79 -16.02 -4.87
N PRO A 45 5.19 -16.77 -5.82
CA PRO A 45 5.81 -17.02 -7.12
C PRO A 45 5.91 -15.77 -8.00
N VAL A 46 5.07 -14.75 -7.78
CA VAL A 46 5.02 -13.52 -8.60
C VAL A 46 6.24 -12.64 -8.29
N ASN A 47 6.59 -12.52 -7.01
CA ASN A 47 7.71 -11.68 -6.58
C ASN A 47 9.05 -12.43 -6.48
N SER A 48 9.04 -13.74 -6.71
CA SER A 48 10.22 -14.59 -6.73
C SER A 48 10.94 -14.59 -8.08
N THR A 49 12.24 -14.80 -8.05
CA THR A 49 13.09 -15.06 -9.22
C THR A 49 13.90 -16.34 -8.97
N PRO A 50 14.56 -16.92 -9.98
CA PRO A 50 15.35 -18.13 -9.78
C PRO A 50 16.44 -18.00 -8.69
N THR A 51 16.93 -16.80 -8.40
CA THR A 51 17.94 -16.57 -7.35
C THR A 51 17.40 -15.93 -6.07
N LYS A 52 16.09 -15.68 -6.00
CA LYS A 52 15.43 -14.97 -4.90
C LYS A 52 14.04 -15.55 -4.66
N LEU A 53 13.85 -16.27 -3.55
CA LEU A 53 12.53 -16.76 -3.14
C LEU A 53 11.91 -15.78 -2.15
N VAL A 54 10.68 -15.37 -2.41
CA VAL A 54 9.91 -14.43 -1.58
C VAL A 54 8.81 -15.18 -0.85
N PHE A 55 8.66 -14.91 0.44
CA PHE A 55 7.55 -15.39 1.25
C PHE A 55 6.86 -14.20 1.92
N THR A 56 5.53 -14.24 1.99
CA THR A 56 4.72 -13.17 2.57
C THR A 56 3.88 -13.70 3.73
N HIS A 57 3.84 -12.95 4.83
CA HIS A 57 3.01 -13.25 6.00
C HIS A 57 2.17 -12.04 6.36
N GLN A 58 0.84 -12.15 6.24
CA GLN A 58 -0.08 -11.13 6.73
C GLN A 58 -0.40 -11.40 8.20
N VAL A 59 -0.09 -10.44 9.06
CA VAL A 59 -0.38 -10.50 10.50
C VAL A 59 -1.89 -10.58 10.71
N GLN A 60 -2.34 -11.51 11.54
CA GLN A 60 -3.73 -11.69 11.92
C GLN A 60 -3.96 -11.15 13.35
N PRO A 61 -5.21 -10.77 13.70
CA PRO A 61 -5.55 -10.42 15.07
C PRO A 61 -5.17 -11.55 16.05
N GLY A 62 -4.56 -11.17 17.17
CA GLY A 62 -4.07 -12.11 18.20
C GLY A 62 -2.65 -12.66 17.97
N GLN A 63 -2.03 -12.44 16.81
CA GLN A 63 -0.62 -12.78 16.58
C GLN A 63 0.28 -11.72 17.18
N ASN A 64 1.33 -12.15 17.89
CA ASN A 64 2.25 -11.23 18.57
C ASN A 64 3.66 -11.80 18.61
N ALA A 65 4.65 -10.96 18.33
CA ALA A 65 6.06 -11.28 18.48
C ALA A 65 6.83 -10.02 18.85
N ALA A 66 7.69 -10.07 19.86
CA ALA A 66 8.59 -8.95 20.15
C ALA A 66 9.66 -8.78 19.06
N ASP A 67 9.94 -9.85 18.32
CA ASP A 67 10.77 -9.85 17.13
C ASP A 67 10.37 -11.06 16.28
N LEU A 68 9.95 -10.85 15.04
CA LEU A 68 9.36 -11.85 14.18
C LEU A 68 10.44 -12.73 13.56
N ALA A 69 10.47 -14.00 13.96
CA ALA A 69 11.49 -14.97 13.58
C ALA A 69 10.88 -16.19 12.89
N VAL A 70 11.66 -16.83 12.03
CA VAL A 70 11.29 -18.08 11.37
C VAL A 70 11.60 -19.24 12.31
N THR A 71 10.58 -20.05 12.61
CA THR A 71 10.65 -21.20 13.53
C THR A 71 10.67 -22.54 12.80
N GLY A 72 10.31 -22.57 11.52
CA GLY A 72 10.31 -23.78 10.72
C GLY A 72 10.11 -23.53 9.23
N VAL A 73 10.40 -24.55 8.43
CA VAL A 73 10.21 -24.56 6.97
C VAL A 73 9.42 -25.81 6.61
N ALA A 74 8.40 -25.66 5.77
CA ALA A 74 7.65 -26.78 5.20
C ALA A 74 7.58 -26.64 3.68
N THR A 75 7.95 -27.70 2.95
CA THR A 75 7.91 -27.68 1.49
C THR A 75 6.50 -27.93 0.93
N ASN A 76 5.60 -28.54 1.71
CA ASN A 76 4.21 -28.83 1.32
C ASN A 76 4.09 -29.50 -0.05
N GLY A 77 4.93 -30.52 -0.29
CA GLY A 77 4.97 -31.23 -1.58
C GLY A 77 5.75 -30.52 -2.68
N ALA A 78 6.26 -29.31 -2.43
CA ALA A 78 7.06 -28.59 -3.40
C ALA A 78 8.44 -29.23 -3.60
N THR A 79 8.86 -29.29 -4.86
CA THR A 79 10.25 -29.54 -5.25
C THR A 79 10.94 -28.20 -5.45
N ILE A 80 12.02 -27.96 -4.71
CA ILE A 80 12.86 -26.77 -4.85
C ILE A 80 14.26 -27.22 -5.22
N ALA A 81 14.60 -27.11 -6.49
CA ALA A 81 15.82 -27.66 -7.04
C ALA A 81 16.41 -26.81 -8.18
N ASP A 82 17.71 -26.98 -8.41
CA ASP A 82 18.41 -26.44 -9.57
C ASP A 82 18.01 -27.17 -10.88
N LEU A 83 18.64 -26.80 -11.99
CA LEU A 83 18.39 -27.43 -13.30
C LEU A 83 18.86 -28.89 -13.37
N ALA A 84 19.83 -29.27 -12.53
CA ALA A 84 20.35 -30.64 -12.42
C ALA A 84 19.51 -31.53 -11.49
N GLY A 85 18.51 -30.96 -10.80
CA GLY A 85 17.64 -31.66 -9.86
C GLY A 85 18.19 -31.75 -8.43
N ASN A 86 19.26 -31.02 -8.11
CA ASN A 86 19.77 -30.97 -6.74
C ASN A 86 18.87 -30.08 -5.88
N GLY A 87 18.42 -30.61 -4.74
CA GLY A 87 17.57 -29.89 -3.80
C GLY A 87 18.30 -28.74 -3.10
N VAL A 88 17.61 -27.64 -2.85
CA VAL A 88 18.15 -26.52 -2.07
C VAL A 88 18.11 -26.83 -0.56
N ASP A 89 19.16 -26.50 0.17
CA ASP A 89 19.17 -26.58 1.63
C ASP A 89 18.54 -25.31 2.23
N LEU A 90 17.39 -25.46 2.89
CA LEU A 90 16.65 -24.38 3.56
C LEU A 90 16.84 -24.38 5.08
N SER A 91 17.68 -25.26 5.64
CA SER A 91 17.87 -25.38 7.09
C SER A 91 18.40 -24.08 7.73
N GLY A 92 19.16 -23.27 6.98
CA GLY A 92 19.67 -21.97 7.40
C GLY A 92 18.63 -20.84 7.46
N LEU A 93 17.36 -21.12 7.15
CA LEU A 93 16.27 -20.13 7.26
C LEU A 93 15.69 -20.05 8.67
N VAL A 94 15.87 -21.07 9.50
CA VAL A 94 15.39 -21.08 10.88
C VAL A 94 16.31 -20.20 11.73
N GLY A 95 15.73 -19.18 12.36
CA GLY A 95 16.46 -18.19 13.15
C GLY A 95 15.88 -16.80 13.04
N ASN A 96 16.44 -15.87 13.81
CA ASN A 96 16.04 -14.47 13.78
C ASN A 96 16.78 -13.75 12.64
N PRO A 97 16.08 -13.21 11.64
CA PRO A 97 16.72 -12.38 10.63
C PRO A 97 17.35 -11.11 11.25
N PRO A 98 18.43 -10.56 10.69
CA PRO A 98 18.98 -9.28 11.16
C PRO A 98 17.96 -8.13 11.06
N GLY A 99 17.72 -7.45 12.17
CA GLY A 99 16.71 -6.39 12.35
C GLY A 99 15.90 -6.61 13.64
N ILE A 100 14.94 -5.73 13.93
CA ILE A 100 13.85 -6.00 14.91
C ILE A 100 12.51 -5.75 14.21
N LEU A 101 11.69 -6.80 14.08
CA LEU A 101 10.33 -6.69 13.54
C LEU A 101 9.30 -7.13 14.58
N GLN A 102 8.75 -6.18 15.33
CA GLN A 102 7.68 -6.43 16.30
C GLN A 102 6.37 -6.75 15.57
N VAL A 103 5.51 -7.56 16.20
CA VAL A 103 4.13 -7.84 15.80
C VAL A 103 3.23 -7.58 17.01
N ASN A 104 2.24 -6.71 16.85
CA ASN A 104 1.27 -6.36 17.88
C ASN A 104 -0.15 -6.52 17.35
N GLY A 105 -0.73 -7.71 17.56
CA GLY A 105 -2.05 -8.12 17.12
C GLY A 105 -3.20 -7.79 18.08
N SER A 106 -3.00 -6.90 19.04
CA SER A 106 -4.00 -6.58 20.07
C SER A 106 -5.23 -5.90 19.45
N THR A 107 -6.43 -6.44 19.69
CA THR A 107 -7.70 -5.80 19.34
C THR A 107 -8.10 -4.77 20.41
N PRO A 108 -8.65 -3.59 20.04
CA PRO A 108 -9.17 -2.65 21.04
C PRO A 108 -10.35 -3.31 21.77
N THR A 109 -10.27 -3.39 23.10
CA THR A 109 -11.41 -3.83 23.91
C THR A 109 -12.51 -2.76 23.85
N PRO A 110 -13.74 -3.08 23.43
CA PRO A 110 -14.83 -2.11 23.45
C PRO A 110 -15.15 -1.71 24.91
N VAL A 111 -14.95 -0.44 25.25
CA VAL A 111 -15.37 0.11 26.54
C VAL A 111 -16.90 0.19 26.55
N THR A 112 -17.54 -0.69 27.32
CA THR A 112 -19.00 -0.67 27.50
C THR A 112 -19.35 0.34 28.60
N GLY A 113 -19.75 1.54 28.20
CA GLY A 113 -20.27 2.59 29.09
C GLY A 113 -21.74 2.34 29.47
N THR A 114 -22.01 2.35 30.78
CA THR A 114 -23.28 2.01 31.45
C THR A 114 -24.33 3.13 31.43
N THR A 115 -25.63 2.80 31.23
CA THR A 115 -26.74 2.94 32.21
C THR A 115 -28.12 2.50 31.63
N PRO A 116 -29.11 2.07 32.46
CA PRO A 116 -30.23 1.22 32.05
C PRO A 116 -31.63 1.86 32.09
N ILE A 117 -32.53 1.53 31.14
CA ILE A 117 -34.01 1.55 31.30
C ILE A 117 -34.63 0.41 30.44
N ILE A 118 -35.55 -0.35 31.05
CA ILE A 118 -36.25 -1.55 30.55
C ILE A 118 -37.57 -1.18 29.85
N VAL A 119 -37.90 -1.77 28.69
CA VAL A 119 -39.23 -2.36 28.38
C VAL A 119 -39.08 -3.50 27.35
N SER A 120 -39.79 -4.58 27.64
CA SER A 120 -39.87 -5.93 27.09
C SER A 120 -40.14 -6.12 25.58
N GLY A 121 -39.55 -7.19 25.04
CA GLY A 121 -40.26 -8.19 24.24
C GLY A 121 -40.28 -8.01 22.71
N GLY A 122 -39.57 -8.90 22.01
CA GLY A 122 -39.83 -9.16 20.59
C GLY A 122 -38.55 -9.38 19.79
N SER A 123 -38.23 -10.65 19.53
CA SER A 123 -37.21 -11.07 18.58
C SER A 123 -37.40 -10.36 17.23
N ALA A 124 -36.42 -9.54 16.84
CA ALA A 124 -36.27 -9.10 15.46
C ALA A 124 -34.93 -9.64 14.97
N ALA A 125 -35.00 -10.48 13.94
CA ALA A 125 -33.86 -10.90 13.15
C ALA A 125 -33.06 -9.65 12.75
N GLY A 126 -31.80 -9.61 13.18
CA GLY A 126 -30.86 -8.62 12.70
C GLY A 126 -30.69 -8.81 11.20
N THR A 127 -31.39 -7.99 10.42
CA THR A 127 -31.01 -7.66 9.06
C THR A 127 -29.52 -7.36 9.06
N ALA A 128 -28.76 -8.06 8.24
CA ALA A 128 -27.36 -7.78 8.02
C ALA A 128 -27.21 -6.27 7.78
N SER A 129 -26.62 -5.58 8.76
CA SER A 129 -26.10 -4.24 8.55
C SER A 129 -25.06 -4.38 7.44
N ALA A 130 -25.25 -3.64 6.34
CA ALA A 130 -24.29 -3.56 5.27
C ALA A 130 -22.90 -3.35 5.88
N ALA A 131 -21.97 -4.25 5.58
CA ALA A 131 -20.59 -4.15 6.03
C ALA A 131 -20.08 -2.76 5.62
N ALA A 132 -19.72 -1.94 6.61
CA ALA A 132 -19.14 -0.63 6.35
C ALA A 132 -17.89 -0.83 5.50
N THR A 133 -17.82 -0.13 4.36
CA THR A 133 -16.59 0.02 3.58
C THR A 133 -15.51 0.52 4.54
N ALA A 134 -14.57 -0.34 4.89
CA ALA A 134 -13.42 0.07 5.69
C ALA A 134 -12.64 1.09 4.85
N THR A 135 -12.59 2.33 5.32
CA THR A 135 -11.86 3.42 4.68
C THR A 135 -10.69 3.80 5.56
N LEU A 136 -9.54 4.00 4.93
CA LEU A 136 -8.28 4.40 5.56
C LEU A 136 -8.10 5.91 5.40
N GLY A 137 -7.40 6.54 6.35
CA GLY A 137 -6.94 7.91 6.15
C GLY A 137 -5.82 7.99 5.11
N VAL A 138 -5.93 8.93 4.18
CA VAL A 138 -4.84 9.29 3.26
C VAL A 138 -4.16 10.55 3.77
N TYR A 139 -2.88 10.42 4.08
CA TYR A 139 -2.01 11.52 4.41
C TYR A 139 -1.57 12.23 3.12
N ARG A 140 -1.88 13.51 3.03
CA ARG A 140 -1.42 14.40 1.96
C ARG A 140 -0.23 15.21 2.46
N PHE A 141 0.78 15.33 1.62
CA PHE A 141 1.92 16.20 1.84
C PHE A 141 2.11 17.11 0.64
N PHE A 142 2.29 18.40 0.90
CA PHE A 142 2.73 19.37 -0.10
C PHE A 142 4.26 19.36 -0.17
N ASP A 143 4.80 19.11 -1.37
CA ASP A 143 6.23 19.22 -1.64
C ASP A 143 6.58 20.68 -1.90
N THR A 144 7.26 21.29 -0.94
CA THR A 144 7.66 22.71 -1.01
C THR A 144 8.77 22.98 -2.03
N ASN A 145 9.48 21.96 -2.51
CA ASN A 145 10.51 22.10 -3.54
C ASN A 145 9.88 22.08 -4.94
N THR A 146 8.91 21.19 -5.17
CA THR A 146 8.36 20.95 -6.51
C THR A 146 6.97 21.57 -6.72
N GLY A 147 6.28 21.93 -5.65
CA GLY A 147 4.88 22.38 -5.67
C GLY A 147 3.87 21.26 -5.96
N THR A 148 4.30 20.00 -5.90
CA THR A 148 3.46 18.81 -6.13
C THR A 148 2.96 18.21 -4.81
N HIS A 149 2.14 17.17 -4.91
CA HIS A 149 1.63 16.45 -3.75
C HIS A 149 2.18 15.02 -3.67
N PHE A 150 2.45 14.59 -2.45
CA PHE A 150 2.69 13.20 -2.10
C PHE A 150 1.51 12.66 -1.27
N PHE A 151 1.07 11.44 -1.58
CA PHE A 151 -0.03 10.78 -0.90
C PHE A 151 0.42 9.42 -0.36
N THR A 152 -0.01 9.12 0.86
CA THR A 152 0.16 7.78 1.43
C THR A 152 -0.98 7.44 2.38
N ALA A 153 -1.48 6.20 2.31
CA ALA A 153 -2.34 5.62 3.35
C ALA A 153 -1.51 4.90 4.44
N ASP A 154 -0.19 4.80 4.27
CA ASP A 154 0.71 4.16 5.23
C ASP A 154 1.13 5.15 6.32
N GLY A 155 0.70 4.88 7.55
CA GLY A 155 1.07 5.67 8.72
C GLY A 155 2.56 5.66 9.01
N ASN A 156 3.26 4.56 8.73
CA ASN A 156 4.71 4.45 8.91
C ASN A 156 5.46 5.29 7.88
N GLU A 157 5.00 5.30 6.63
CA GLU A 157 5.56 6.18 5.60
C GLU A 157 5.38 7.64 6.02
N LYS A 158 4.16 8.05 6.41
CA LYS A 158 3.89 9.39 6.95
C LYS A 158 4.82 9.76 8.12
N ASP A 159 5.02 8.85 9.09
CA ASP A 159 5.90 9.11 10.24
C ASP A 159 7.38 9.16 9.83
N GLY A 160 7.79 8.31 8.90
CA GLY A 160 9.13 8.26 8.34
C GLY A 160 9.51 9.52 7.57
N LEU A 161 8.57 10.13 6.84
CA LEU A 161 8.79 11.40 6.13
C LEU A 161 9.05 12.57 7.09
N LYS A 162 8.49 12.52 8.31
CA LYS A 162 8.54 13.61 9.30
C LYS A 162 9.65 13.45 10.35
N ASN A 163 10.22 12.26 10.49
CA ASN A 163 11.22 11.96 11.51
C ASN A 163 12.64 12.21 10.98
N SER A 164 13.35 13.19 11.53
CA SER A 164 14.73 13.51 11.12
C SER A 164 15.75 12.40 11.33
N ALA A 165 15.43 11.38 12.13
CA ALA A 165 16.23 10.17 12.30
C ALA A 165 15.93 9.07 11.26
N SER A 166 14.88 9.23 10.45
CA SER A 166 14.49 8.27 9.40
C SER A 166 15.34 8.44 8.15
N ARG A 167 15.69 7.32 7.50
CA ARG A 167 16.32 7.31 6.17
C ARG A 167 15.41 7.92 5.08
N GLY A 168 14.10 7.91 5.31
CA GLY A 168 13.10 8.51 4.45
C GLY A 168 12.70 9.94 4.84
N TYR A 169 13.45 10.61 5.72
CA TYR A 169 13.13 11.97 6.15
C TYR A 169 13.10 12.94 4.97
N ARG A 170 11.98 13.66 4.82
CA ARG A 170 11.74 14.64 3.77
C ARG A 170 11.20 15.94 4.38
N PRO A 171 12.09 16.85 4.84
CA PRO A 171 11.67 18.12 5.44
C PRO A 171 10.91 19.03 4.47
N ASP A 172 11.04 18.76 3.17
CA ASP A 172 10.35 19.44 2.10
C ASP A 172 8.89 19.00 1.92
N LEU A 173 8.51 17.83 2.44
CA LEU A 173 7.13 17.33 2.43
C LEU A 173 6.39 17.81 3.68
N VAL A 174 5.55 18.83 3.52
CA VAL A 174 4.73 19.40 4.60
C VAL A 174 3.37 18.73 4.61
N GLN A 175 3.05 18.02 5.70
CA GLN A 175 1.75 17.37 5.84
C GLN A 175 0.62 18.40 5.90
N GLU A 176 -0.44 18.16 5.12
CA GLU A 176 -1.64 18.97 5.11
C GLU A 176 -2.87 18.16 5.53
N THR A 177 -3.95 18.86 5.90
CA THR A 177 -5.23 18.21 6.14
C THR A 177 -5.83 17.75 4.82
N ASN A 178 -6.23 16.48 4.74
CA ASN A 178 -6.91 15.95 3.57
C ASN A 178 -8.40 15.72 3.83
N GLY A 179 -9.25 15.98 2.82
CA GLY A 179 -10.71 15.78 2.88
C GLY A 179 -11.18 14.45 2.29
N PHE A 180 -10.25 13.63 1.80
CA PHE A 180 -10.53 12.32 1.23
C PHE A 180 -9.63 11.23 1.84
N GLY A 181 -10.14 10.01 1.86
CA GLY A 181 -9.46 8.81 2.36
C GLY A 181 -9.14 7.86 1.21
N ALA A 182 -8.80 6.63 1.56
CA ALA A 182 -8.61 5.52 0.63
C ALA A 182 -9.51 4.35 1.05
N ILE A 183 -9.75 3.43 0.14
CA ILE A 183 -10.42 2.17 0.42
C ILE A 183 -9.39 1.19 1.01
N ASP A 184 -9.77 0.49 2.07
CA ASP A 184 -8.95 -0.59 2.63
C ASP A 184 -8.70 -1.66 1.54
N PRO A 185 -7.45 -2.07 1.27
CA PRO A 185 -7.13 -3.18 0.38
C PRO A 185 -7.92 -4.47 0.64
N ASN A 186 -8.28 -4.72 1.91
CA ASN A 186 -9.05 -5.88 2.35
C ASN A 186 -10.56 -5.64 2.37
N SER A 187 -11.02 -4.44 2.02
CA SER A 187 -12.44 -4.12 1.89
C SER A 187 -13.12 -5.12 0.95
N THR A 188 -14.36 -5.48 1.25
CA THR A 188 -15.18 -6.28 0.32
C THR A 188 -15.73 -5.47 -0.84
N ASP A 189 -15.39 -4.18 -0.93
CA ASP A 189 -15.76 -3.33 -2.04
C ASP A 189 -15.22 -3.92 -3.36
N THR A 190 -16.13 -4.30 -4.25
CA THR A 190 -15.83 -4.89 -5.55
C THR A 190 -15.50 -3.86 -6.62
N SER A 191 -15.80 -2.58 -6.36
CA SER A 191 -15.54 -1.45 -7.25
C SER A 191 -14.16 -0.84 -7.02
N LYS A 192 -13.48 -1.21 -5.93
CA LYS A 192 -12.12 -0.70 -5.63
C LYS A 192 -11.11 -1.12 -6.69
N VAL A 193 -10.21 -0.21 -7.02
CA VAL A 193 -9.07 -0.41 -7.90
C VAL A 193 -7.81 0.07 -7.21
N GLN A 194 -6.68 -0.54 -7.52
CA GLN A 194 -5.38 -0.08 -7.00
C GLN A 194 -5.02 1.26 -7.62
N VAL A 195 -4.51 2.19 -6.80
CA VAL A 195 -3.78 3.36 -7.31
C VAL A 195 -2.29 3.01 -7.37
N TYR A 196 -1.78 2.85 -8.59
CA TYR A 196 -0.37 2.61 -8.85
C TYR A 196 0.40 3.90 -8.62
N ARG A 197 1.46 3.81 -7.81
CA ARG A 197 2.39 4.91 -7.53
C ARG A 197 3.72 4.65 -8.23
N PHE A 198 4.24 5.70 -8.84
CA PHE A 198 5.54 5.68 -9.50
C PHE A 198 6.37 6.84 -8.99
N PHE A 199 7.62 6.58 -8.65
CA PHE A 199 8.60 7.60 -8.35
C PHE A 199 9.20 8.13 -9.65
N ASP A 200 9.02 9.43 -9.90
CA ASP A 200 9.67 10.14 -11.00
C ASP A 200 11.11 10.46 -10.59
N THR A 201 12.04 9.67 -11.10
CA THR A 201 13.48 9.82 -10.84
C THR A 201 14.11 11.05 -11.50
N ALA A 202 13.45 11.65 -12.51
CA ALA A 202 13.95 12.84 -13.17
C ALA A 202 13.64 14.11 -12.35
N HIS A 203 12.48 14.14 -11.68
CA HIS A 203 12.01 15.35 -10.96
C HIS A 203 11.89 15.17 -9.44
N GLY A 204 12.03 13.95 -8.92
CA GLY A 204 11.84 13.64 -7.50
C GLY A 204 10.38 13.71 -7.04
N THR A 205 9.43 13.62 -7.97
CA THR A 205 7.98 13.68 -7.71
C THR A 205 7.33 12.31 -7.84
N HIS A 206 6.00 12.25 -7.73
CA HIS A 206 5.26 11.00 -7.85
C HIS A 206 4.16 11.10 -8.90
N PHE A 207 3.98 10.00 -9.64
CA PHE A 207 2.89 9.80 -10.57
C PHE A 207 1.92 8.75 -10.01
N PHE A 208 0.63 9.05 -10.06
CA PHE A 208 -0.45 8.21 -9.56
C PHE A 208 -1.44 7.90 -10.67
N THR A 209 -1.87 6.64 -10.75
CA THR A 209 -2.93 6.24 -11.67
C THR A 209 -3.76 5.12 -11.09
N ALA A 210 -5.08 5.17 -11.28
CA ALA A 210 -5.98 4.04 -11.03
C ALA A 210 -6.16 3.15 -12.27
N SER A 211 -5.54 3.52 -13.40
CA SER A 211 -5.61 2.76 -14.65
C SER A 211 -4.50 1.72 -14.70
N GLN A 212 -4.87 0.45 -14.53
CA GLN A 212 -3.95 -0.69 -14.73
C GLN A 212 -3.28 -0.64 -16.11
N THR A 213 -4.02 -0.26 -17.15
CA THR A 213 -3.48 -0.15 -18.52
C THR A 213 -2.42 0.93 -18.65
N GLU A 214 -2.62 2.09 -18.00
CA GLU A 214 -1.60 3.14 -17.95
C GLU A 214 -0.38 2.66 -17.16
N ALA A 215 -0.59 2.05 -15.99
CA ALA A 215 0.50 1.50 -15.18
C ALA A 215 1.30 0.41 -15.93
N ASP A 216 0.66 -0.46 -16.71
CA ASP A 216 1.33 -1.46 -17.54
C ASP A 216 2.13 -0.81 -18.68
N THR A 217 1.55 0.22 -19.31
CA THR A 217 2.18 0.98 -20.39
C THR A 217 3.47 1.66 -19.93
N LEU A 218 3.45 2.29 -18.75
CA LEU A 218 4.60 3.01 -18.20
C LEU A 218 5.76 2.05 -17.84
N ARG A 219 5.47 0.79 -17.49
CA ARG A 219 6.47 -0.21 -17.07
C ARG A 219 7.03 -1.06 -18.20
N ASN A 220 6.32 -1.17 -19.31
CA ASN A 220 6.68 -2.08 -20.39
C ASN A 220 7.67 -1.41 -21.35
N SER A 221 8.93 -1.85 -21.34
CA SER A 221 10.00 -1.33 -22.22
C SER A 221 9.71 -1.44 -23.72
N ASN A 222 8.74 -2.26 -24.11
CA ASN A 222 8.30 -2.42 -25.50
C ASN A 222 7.11 -1.52 -25.86
N SER A 223 6.57 -0.76 -24.92
CA SER A 223 5.46 0.17 -25.15
C SER A 223 5.97 1.52 -25.65
N VAL A 224 5.23 2.14 -26.58
CA VAL A 224 5.51 3.52 -27.03
C VAL A 224 5.35 4.55 -25.90
N GLY A 225 4.58 4.20 -24.86
CA GLY A 225 4.39 5.02 -23.66
C GLY A 225 5.31 4.63 -22.50
N TYR A 226 6.36 3.83 -22.75
CA TYR A 226 7.32 3.45 -21.71
C TYR A 226 8.01 4.68 -21.12
N ARG A 227 8.08 4.74 -19.78
CA ARG A 227 8.72 5.83 -19.04
C ARG A 227 9.74 5.25 -18.07
N PRO A 228 11.02 5.10 -18.47
CA PRO A 228 12.06 4.55 -17.59
C PRO A 228 12.36 5.45 -16.39
N ASP A 229 11.99 6.72 -16.47
CA ASP A 229 12.08 7.70 -15.40
C ASP A 229 11.02 7.50 -14.32
N LEU A 230 9.90 6.83 -14.62
CA LEU A 230 8.82 6.50 -13.67
C LEU A 230 9.01 5.08 -13.12
N VAL A 231 9.62 4.98 -11.94
CA VAL A 231 9.91 3.71 -11.27
C VAL A 231 8.72 3.29 -10.42
N PHE A 232 8.14 2.13 -10.71
CA PHE A 232 6.99 1.61 -9.96
C PHE A 232 7.32 1.29 -8.50
N GLU A 233 6.49 1.76 -7.58
CA GLU A 233 6.62 1.54 -6.15
C GLU A 233 5.60 0.49 -5.67
N ALA A 234 5.99 -0.79 -5.75
CA ALA A 234 5.11 -1.91 -5.42
C ALA A 234 4.62 -1.94 -3.96
N SER A 235 5.26 -1.21 -3.05
CA SER A 235 4.85 -1.09 -1.65
C SER A 235 3.68 -0.12 -1.45
N SER A 236 3.38 0.75 -2.41
CA SER A 236 2.21 1.64 -2.35
C SER A 236 0.93 0.84 -2.59
N SER A 237 0.08 0.78 -1.56
CA SER A 237 -1.12 -0.06 -1.55
C SER A 237 -2.35 0.68 -1.04
N PHE A 238 -2.65 1.85 -1.62
CA PHE A 238 -3.94 2.49 -1.41
C PHE A 238 -4.86 2.28 -2.62
N TYR A 239 -6.14 2.07 -2.33
CA TYR A 239 -7.17 1.73 -3.31
C TYR A 239 -8.20 2.84 -3.35
N GLU A 240 -8.78 3.06 -4.54
CA GLU A 240 -9.78 4.08 -4.80
C GLU A 240 -10.81 3.54 -5.78
N HIS A 241 -11.74 4.37 -6.25
CA HIS A 241 -12.67 3.99 -7.31
C HIS A 241 -12.25 4.59 -8.67
N ALA A 242 -12.31 3.78 -9.73
CA ALA A 242 -12.14 4.28 -11.11
C ALA A 242 -13.36 5.06 -11.61
N THR A 243 -14.53 4.80 -11.02
CA THR A 243 -15.82 5.43 -11.35
C THR A 243 -16.49 5.91 -10.07
N GLN A 244 -17.18 7.05 -10.14
CA GLN A 244 -17.76 7.68 -8.96
C GLN A 244 -18.75 6.77 -8.22
N GLN A 245 -18.53 6.55 -6.93
CA GLN A 245 -19.48 5.92 -6.01
C GLN A 245 -20.14 6.96 -5.09
N SER A 246 -21.17 6.55 -4.37
CA SER A 246 -21.83 7.42 -3.40
C SER A 246 -20.89 7.71 -2.23
N GLY A 247 -20.68 9.00 -1.93
CA GLY A 247 -19.76 9.44 -0.86
C GLY A 247 -18.34 9.72 -1.35
N ASP A 248 -18.05 9.55 -2.63
CA ASP A 248 -16.74 9.90 -3.20
C ASP A 248 -16.64 11.38 -3.59
N THR A 249 -15.41 11.89 -3.57
CA THR A 249 -14.98 13.11 -4.26
C THR A 249 -14.07 12.75 -5.43
N ALA A 250 -14.09 13.56 -6.48
CA ALA A 250 -13.15 13.40 -7.58
C ALA A 250 -11.75 13.90 -7.18
N VAL A 251 -10.72 13.14 -7.55
CA VAL A 251 -9.32 13.58 -7.52
C VAL A 251 -8.89 13.87 -8.95
N TYR A 252 -8.68 15.15 -9.24
CA TYR A 252 -8.29 15.64 -10.54
C TYR A 252 -6.79 15.50 -10.76
N ARG A 253 -6.40 15.12 -11.98
CA ARG A 253 -5.01 15.03 -12.40
C ARG A 253 -4.70 16.10 -13.44
N PHE A 254 -3.55 16.73 -13.29
CA PHE A 254 -3.02 17.71 -14.21
C PHE A 254 -1.63 17.29 -14.67
N PHE A 255 -1.36 17.46 -15.95
CA PHE A 255 0.00 17.42 -16.48
C PHE A 255 0.61 18.83 -16.42
N ASP A 256 1.71 18.97 -15.70
CA ASP A 256 2.52 20.18 -15.70
C ASP A 256 3.41 20.20 -16.94
N SER A 257 3.00 20.92 -17.96
CA SER A 257 3.72 21.02 -19.23
C SER A 257 5.05 21.78 -19.13
N LYS A 258 5.27 22.53 -18.05
CA LYS A 258 6.51 23.28 -17.82
C LYS A 258 7.60 22.39 -17.24
N PHE A 259 7.24 21.47 -16.35
CA PHE A 259 8.19 20.61 -15.64
C PHE A 259 8.10 19.13 -16.02
N GLY A 260 7.08 18.71 -16.78
CA GLY A 260 6.87 17.32 -17.15
C GLY A 260 6.39 16.42 -16.00
N THR A 261 5.87 17.02 -14.93
CA THR A 261 5.38 16.35 -13.71
C THR A 261 3.85 16.34 -13.65
N HIS A 262 3.28 15.79 -12.57
CA HIS A 262 1.82 15.77 -12.39
C HIS A 262 1.42 16.41 -11.07
N PHE A 263 0.27 17.09 -11.11
CA PHE A 263 -0.37 17.69 -9.94
C PHE A 263 -1.75 17.05 -9.73
N TYR A 264 -2.10 16.84 -8.46
CA TYR A 264 -3.36 16.22 -8.06
C TYR A 264 -4.08 17.08 -7.04
N THR A 265 -5.41 17.21 -7.19
CA THR A 265 -6.25 17.88 -6.20
C THR A 265 -7.61 17.19 -6.06
N GLY A 266 -8.07 17.03 -4.83
CA GLY A 266 -9.45 16.64 -4.52
C GLY A 266 -10.40 17.82 -4.32
N ASP A 267 -9.90 19.07 -4.42
CA ASP A 267 -10.71 20.28 -4.25
C ASP A 267 -11.22 20.78 -5.61
N GLN A 268 -12.52 20.65 -5.81
CA GLN A 268 -13.22 21.14 -7.00
C GLN A 268 -13.01 22.65 -7.23
N LYS A 269 -12.89 23.47 -6.17
CA LYS A 269 -12.65 24.90 -6.31
C LYS A 269 -11.23 25.17 -6.80
N GLU A 270 -10.24 24.44 -6.29
CA GLU A 270 -8.86 24.51 -6.77
C GLU A 270 -8.77 24.09 -8.24
N TYR A 271 -9.40 22.97 -8.60
CA TYR A 271 -9.50 22.53 -10.00
C TYR A 271 -10.07 23.62 -10.90
N THR A 272 -11.20 24.23 -10.52
CA THR A 272 -11.84 25.29 -11.31
C THR A 272 -10.94 26.52 -11.39
N ALA A 273 -10.28 26.91 -10.31
CA ALA A 273 -9.43 28.09 -10.27
C ALA A 273 -8.15 27.91 -11.10
N ILE A 274 -7.58 26.71 -11.15
CA ILE A 274 -6.42 26.36 -12.00
C ILE A 274 -6.80 26.39 -13.49
N THR A 275 -8.00 25.91 -13.85
CA THR A 275 -8.43 25.71 -15.24
C THR A 275 -9.13 26.91 -15.88
N THR A 276 -9.57 27.90 -15.12
CA THR A 276 -10.36 29.04 -15.65
C THR A 276 -9.47 30.22 -16.04
N PRO A 277 -9.35 30.58 -17.34
CA PRO A 277 -8.60 31.76 -17.75
C PRO A 277 -9.11 33.03 -17.06
N GLY A 278 -8.19 33.78 -16.45
CA GLY A 278 -8.51 35.01 -15.72
C GLY A 278 -8.80 34.81 -14.22
N ALA A 279 -8.84 33.57 -13.71
CA ALA A 279 -8.83 33.33 -12.26
C ALA A 279 -7.48 33.69 -11.63
N ALA A 280 -7.49 34.08 -10.35
CA ALA A 280 -6.29 34.53 -9.63
C ALA A 280 -5.18 33.46 -9.56
N THR A 281 -5.55 32.18 -9.55
CA THR A 281 -4.62 31.04 -9.50
C THR A 281 -4.62 30.24 -10.81
N PHE A 282 -5.04 30.86 -11.92
CA PHE A 282 -4.99 30.24 -13.24
C PHE A 282 -3.55 29.85 -13.61
N ARG A 283 -3.37 28.62 -14.09
CA ARG A 283 -2.07 28.07 -14.48
C ARG A 283 -2.15 27.46 -15.87
N ALA A 284 -1.72 28.22 -16.88
CA ALA A 284 -1.72 27.76 -18.28
C ALA A 284 -0.79 26.56 -18.52
N ASP A 285 0.19 26.37 -17.64
CA ASP A 285 1.13 25.25 -17.65
C ASP A 285 0.54 23.95 -17.08
N LEU A 286 -0.52 24.03 -16.26
CA LEU A 286 -1.22 22.85 -15.73
C LEU A 286 -2.38 22.46 -16.65
N VAL A 287 -2.13 21.48 -17.51
CA VAL A 287 -3.12 20.94 -18.45
C VAL A 287 -3.97 19.90 -17.73
N SER A 288 -5.28 20.14 -17.63
CA SER A 288 -6.21 19.17 -17.03
C SER A 288 -6.27 17.89 -17.85
N GLU A 289 -6.06 16.75 -17.19
CA GLU A 289 -6.29 15.41 -17.74
C GLU A 289 -7.62 14.82 -17.26
N GLY A 290 -8.40 15.59 -16.49
CA GLY A 290 -9.68 15.19 -15.93
C GLY A 290 -9.54 14.49 -14.57
N VAL A 291 -10.48 13.58 -14.29
CA VAL A 291 -10.50 12.82 -13.03
C VAL A 291 -9.56 11.63 -13.15
N GLY A 292 -8.56 11.55 -12.27
CA GLY A 292 -7.66 10.41 -12.19
C GLY A 292 -8.27 9.22 -11.45
N PHE A 293 -8.99 9.50 -10.36
CA PHE A 293 -9.73 8.53 -9.56
C PHE A 293 -10.73 9.24 -8.63
N TYR A 294 -11.59 8.47 -7.97
CA TYR A 294 -12.58 8.94 -7.01
C TYR A 294 -12.25 8.37 -5.64
N ALA A 295 -12.17 9.25 -4.65
CA ALA A 295 -11.74 8.92 -3.30
C ALA A 295 -12.88 9.09 -2.29
N PRO A 296 -13.06 8.16 -1.34
CA PRO A 296 -14.10 8.26 -0.33
C PRO A 296 -13.91 9.51 0.53
N THR A 297 -14.99 10.20 0.87
CA THR A 297 -14.97 11.37 1.75
C THR A 297 -15.39 11.01 3.18
N GLY A 298 -14.88 11.75 4.16
CA GLY A 298 -15.13 11.45 5.57
C GLY A 298 -14.14 12.13 6.51
N THR A 299 -14.31 11.87 7.81
CA THR A 299 -13.28 12.20 8.81
C THR A 299 -12.43 10.95 9.00
N PHE A 300 -11.19 11.02 8.55
CA PHE A 300 -10.24 9.93 8.67
C PHE A 300 -9.20 10.31 9.73
N THR A 301 -8.98 9.43 10.70
CA THR A 301 -8.04 9.63 11.82
C THR A 301 -6.85 8.70 11.73
#